data_AF-A0A916VQR0-F1
#
_entry.id   AF-A0A916VQR0-F1
#
_cell.length_a   1.000
_cell.length_b   1.000
_cell.length_c   1.000
_cell.angle_alpha   90.00
_cell.angle_beta   90.00
_cell.angle_gamma   90.00
#
_symmetry.space_group_name_H-M   'P 1'
#
loop_
_entity.id
_entity.type
_entity.pdbx_description
1 polymer ?
#
loop_
_entity_poly.entity_id
_entity_poly.type
_entity_poly.pdbx_seq_one_letter_code
_entity_poly.pdbx_strand_id
1 'polypeptide(L)'
;MIQPNSKKKYLNVMEQMVTEEVNRQITLLPQKLAKYIKRADVETYALNRLPPLYASSQEGWKFQTKKAEEDYRKEIAVVVRHAFAAVQRDLLKSSTPLFREETKKVPSSVAQTEGSTAENKQSSKNYNWKHGQYYRLGSSRK
;
A
#
# COMPACT_ATOMS: atom_id res chain seq x y z
N MET A 1 3.49 -2.43 20.83
CA MET A 1 4.47 -1.39 20.47
C MET A 1 5.02 -1.73 19.10
N ILE A 2 4.70 -0.94 18.07
CA ILE A 2 5.18 -1.20 16.70
C ILE A 2 6.42 -0.32 16.48
N GLN A 3 7.58 -0.94 16.25
CA GLN A 3 8.80 -0.22 15.88
C GLN A 3 8.72 0.16 14.40
N PRO A 4 8.86 1.45 14.02
CA PRO A 4 8.80 1.89 12.64
C PRO A 4 10.15 1.62 11.97
N ASN A 5 10.39 0.39 11.51
CA ASN A 5 11.58 0.08 10.73
C ASN A 5 11.38 0.40 9.24
N SER A 6 11.24 1.69 8.94
CA SER A 6 11.68 2.32 7.69
C SER A 6 11.70 3.83 7.95
N LYS A 7 12.80 4.52 7.63
CA LYS A 7 12.95 5.98 7.83
C LYS A 7 12.04 6.77 6.86
N LYS A 8 10.73 6.55 6.90
CA LYS A 8 9.75 7.33 6.14
C LYS A 8 9.49 8.64 6.87
N LYS A 9 9.82 9.78 6.24
CA LYS A 9 9.56 11.13 6.78
C LYS A 9 8.07 11.47 6.86
N TYR A 10 7.24 10.73 6.13
CA TYR A 10 5.80 10.84 6.10
C TYR A 10 5.20 9.49 5.72
N LEU A 11 3.95 9.23 6.13
CA LEU A 11 3.21 8.03 5.76
C LEU A 11 1.75 8.35 5.47
N ASN A 12 1.10 7.50 4.66
CA ASN A 12 -0.33 7.55 4.44
C ASN A 12 -1.03 6.63 5.45
N VAL A 13 -1.88 7.20 6.30
CA VAL A 13 -2.64 6.46 7.31
C VAL A 13 -3.61 5.46 6.69
N MET A 14 -4.13 5.76 5.49
CA MET A 14 -5.06 4.86 4.79
C MET A 14 -4.42 3.52 4.43
N GLU A 15 -3.10 3.43 4.27
CA GLU A 15 -2.41 2.15 4.02
C GLU A 15 -2.70 1.15 5.15
N GLN A 16 -2.60 1.59 6.40
CA GLN A 16 -2.88 0.74 7.56
C GLN A 16 -4.36 0.38 7.64
N MET A 17 -5.26 1.37 7.52
CA MET A 17 -6.70 1.16 7.62
C MET A 17 -7.24 0.19 6.56
N VAL A 18 -6.74 0.31 5.32
CA VAL A 18 -7.08 -0.60 4.22
C VAL A 18 -6.52 -2.00 4.48
N THR A 19 -5.27 -2.11 4.94
CA THR A 19 -4.66 -3.41 5.27
C THR A 19 -5.47 -4.16 6.32
N GLU A 20 -5.90 -3.48 7.38
CA GLU A 20 -6.73 -4.04 8.44
C GLU A 20 -8.09 -4.52 7.90
N GLU A 21 -8.76 -3.71 7.08
CA GLU A 21 -10.06 -4.06 6.50
C GLU A 21 -9.96 -5.20 5.47
N VAL A 22 -8.89 -5.24 4.66
CA VAL A 22 -8.61 -6.35 3.73
C VAL A 22 -8.41 -7.65 4.52
N ASN A 23 -7.63 -7.61 5.61
CA ASN A 23 -7.46 -8.77 6.50
C ASN A 23 -8.78 -9.20 7.14
N ARG A 24 -9.64 -8.26 7.51
CA ARG A 24 -10.96 -8.57 8.08
C ARG A 24 -11.89 -9.21 7.05
N GLN A 25 -11.88 -8.76 5.81
CA GLN A 25 -12.76 -9.29 4.77
C GLN A 25 -12.24 -10.60 4.18
N ILE A 26 -10.92 -10.79 4.06
CA ILE A 26 -10.34 -12.03 3.51
C ILE A 26 -10.61 -13.24 4.41
N THR A 27 -10.67 -13.05 5.74
CA THR A 27 -11.00 -14.13 6.70
C THR A 27 -12.46 -14.56 6.62
N LEU A 28 -13.34 -13.72 6.07
CA LEU A 28 -14.75 -14.04 5.82
C LEU A 28 -14.95 -14.76 4.48
N LEU A 29 -13.94 -14.81 3.61
CA LEU A 29 -14.04 -15.48 2.31
C LEU A 29 -13.78 -16.99 2.44
N PRO A 30 -14.39 -17.81 1.55
CA PRO A 30 -14.07 -19.23 1.47
C PRO A 30 -12.58 -19.45 1.19
N GLN A 31 -11.95 -20.38 1.92
CA GLN A 31 -10.51 -20.67 1.83
C GLN A 31 -10.03 -20.95 0.40
N LYS A 32 -10.87 -21.60 -0.42
CA LYS A 32 -10.59 -21.87 -1.83
C LYS A 32 -10.37 -20.60 -2.63
N LEU A 33 -11.17 -19.56 -2.40
CA LEU A 33 -11.05 -18.28 -3.09
C LEU A 33 -9.93 -17.42 -2.51
N ALA A 34 -9.81 -17.39 -1.18
CA ALA A 34 -8.80 -16.60 -0.48
C ALA A 34 -7.36 -16.94 -0.94
N LYS A 35 -7.10 -18.21 -1.30
CA LYS A 35 -5.78 -18.66 -1.80
C LYS A 35 -5.33 -17.99 -3.10
N TYR A 36 -6.26 -17.62 -3.98
CA TYR A 36 -5.93 -17.07 -5.30
C TYR A 36 -5.93 -15.55 -5.35
N ILE A 37 -6.49 -14.90 -4.33
CA ILE A 37 -6.59 -13.45 -4.27
C ILE A 37 -5.25 -12.87 -3.77
N LYS A 38 -4.56 -12.13 -4.63
CA LYS A 38 -3.36 -11.39 -4.26
C LYS A 38 -3.76 -10.16 -3.43
N ARG A 39 -3.37 -10.15 -2.16
CA ARG A 39 -3.68 -9.05 -1.23
C ARG A 39 -3.18 -7.69 -1.74
N ALA A 40 -1.97 -7.64 -2.27
CA ALA A 40 -1.38 -6.41 -2.80
C ALA A 40 -2.24 -5.77 -3.91
N ASP A 41 -2.87 -6.57 -4.77
CA ASP A 41 -3.73 -6.06 -5.84
C ASP A 41 -5.01 -5.43 -5.28
N VAL A 42 -5.59 -6.06 -4.24
CA VAL A 42 -6.78 -5.56 -3.54
C VAL A 42 -6.45 -4.25 -2.81
N GLU A 43 -5.36 -4.24 -2.04
CA GLU A 43 -4.90 -3.07 -1.29
C GLU A 43 -4.60 -1.90 -2.24
N THR A 44 -3.87 -2.14 -3.34
CA THR A 44 -3.55 -1.12 -4.34
C THR A 44 -4.79 -0.60 -5.05
N TYR A 45 -5.72 -1.48 -5.44
CA TYR A 45 -6.98 -1.07 -6.05
C TYR A 45 -7.80 -0.17 -5.12
N ALA A 46 -7.86 -0.50 -3.84
CA ALA A 46 -8.59 0.27 -2.84
C ALA A 46 -7.92 1.63 -2.58
N LEU A 47 -6.61 1.66 -2.36
CA LEU A 47 -5.85 2.88 -2.09
C LEU A 47 -5.93 3.89 -3.23
N ASN A 48 -5.97 3.42 -4.49
CA ASN A 48 -6.13 4.29 -5.66
C ASN A 48 -7.52 4.94 -5.78
N ARG A 49 -8.48 4.56 -4.92
CA ARG A 49 -9.87 5.05 -4.92
C ARG A 49 -10.26 5.79 -3.65
N LEU A 50 -9.38 5.82 -2.67
CA LEU A 50 -9.61 6.46 -1.38
C LEU A 50 -8.79 7.75 -1.28
N PRO A 51 -9.29 8.79 -0.60
CA PRO A 51 -8.52 10.00 -0.38
C PRO A 51 -7.28 9.69 0.48
N PRO A 52 -6.08 10.13 0.10
CA PRO A 52 -4.87 9.88 0.88
C PRO A 52 -4.84 10.76 2.14
N LEU A 53 -4.47 10.17 3.27
CA LEU A 53 -4.33 10.87 4.55
C LEU A 53 -2.87 10.80 5.01
N TYR A 54 -2.06 11.73 4.51
CA TYR A 54 -0.65 11.81 4.87
C TYR A 54 -0.43 12.48 6.23
N ALA A 55 0.57 11.97 6.95
CA ALA A 55 1.08 12.55 8.18
C ALA A 55 2.63 12.51 8.19
N SER A 56 3.24 13.61 8.65
CA SER A 56 4.71 13.75 8.83
C SER A 56 5.12 13.87 10.30
N SER A 57 4.16 13.95 11.23
CA SER A 57 4.39 14.01 12.67
C SER A 57 3.52 12.98 13.40
N GLN A 58 3.89 12.66 14.63
CA GLN A 58 3.12 11.71 15.44
C GLN A 58 1.72 12.25 15.80
N GLU A 59 1.60 13.55 16.05
CA GLU A 59 0.33 14.23 16.30
C GLU A 59 -0.56 14.23 15.05
N GLY A 60 0.01 14.55 13.89
CA GLY A 60 -0.68 14.47 12.61
C GLY A 60 -1.13 13.05 12.30
N TRP A 61 -0.31 12.04 12.61
CA TRP A 61 -0.68 10.64 12.45
C TRP A 61 -1.90 10.29 13.31
N LYS A 62 -1.89 10.62 14.61
CA LYS A 62 -3.04 10.38 15.50
C LYS A 62 -4.31 11.06 15.00
N PHE A 63 -4.22 12.33 14.58
CA PHE A 63 -5.36 13.08 14.05
C PHE A 63 -5.93 12.43 12.78
N GLN A 64 -5.07 12.06 11.84
CA GLN A 64 -5.48 11.45 10.58
C GLN A 64 -6.03 10.04 10.78
N THR A 65 -5.51 9.26 11.74
CA THR A 65 -6.08 7.96 12.12
C THR A 65 -7.49 8.12 12.66
N LYS A 66 -7.69 9.03 13.62
CA LYS A 66 -9.02 9.31 14.15
C LYS A 66 -9.99 9.73 13.05
N LYS A 67 -9.55 10.62 12.15
CA LYS A 67 -10.34 11.03 10.99
C LYS A 67 -10.69 9.86 10.06
N ALA A 68 -9.75 8.96 9.80
CA ALA A 68 -9.97 7.77 8.98
C ALA A 68 -11.03 6.84 9.61
N GLU A 69 -10.98 6.66 10.93
CA GLU A 69 -11.92 5.84 11.69
C GLU A 69 -13.34 6.44 11.72
N GLU A 70 -13.45 7.74 11.91
CA GLU A 70 -14.74 8.44 12.04
C GLU A 70 -15.41 8.65 10.68
N ASP A 71 -14.68 9.19 9.70
CA ASP A 71 -15.25 9.66 8.44
C ASP A 71 -15.23 8.57 7.36
N TYR A 72 -14.16 7.78 7.29
CA TYR A 72 -13.87 6.93 6.12
C TYR A 72 -14.09 5.45 6.34
N ARG A 73 -14.32 4.97 7.58
CA ARG A 73 -14.47 3.54 7.88
C ARG A 73 -15.50 2.82 7.00
N LYS A 74 -16.67 3.43 6.80
CA LYS A 74 -17.73 2.86 5.95
C LYS A 74 -17.31 2.81 4.48
N GLU A 75 -16.70 3.89 3.99
CA GLU A 75 -16.24 3.99 2.61
C GLU A 75 -15.12 2.99 2.32
N ILE A 76 -14.13 2.87 3.22
CA ILE A 76 -13.05 1.89 3.14
C ILE A 76 -13.65 0.48 2.98
N ALA A 77 -14.62 0.12 3.82
CA ALA A 77 -15.25 -1.21 3.75
C ALA A 77 -15.94 -1.45 2.39
N VAL A 78 -16.63 -0.44 1.83
CA VAL A 78 -17.27 -0.52 0.51
C VAL A 78 -16.23 -0.66 -0.60
N VAL A 79 -15.20 0.18 -0.59
CA VAL A 79 -14.15 0.17 -1.62
C VAL A 79 -13.37 -1.13 -1.60
N VAL A 80 -13.04 -1.67 -0.41
CA VAL A 80 -12.37 -2.97 -0.28
C VAL A 80 -13.24 -4.10 -0.83
N ARG A 81 -14.56 -4.10 -0.59
CA ARG A 81 -15.46 -5.08 -1.21
C ARG A 81 -15.44 -4.99 -2.75
N HIS A 82 -15.47 -3.79 -3.30
CA HIS A 82 -15.34 -3.59 -4.74
C HIS A 82 -13.98 -4.03 -5.27
N ALA A 83 -12.91 -3.83 -4.50
CA ALA A 83 -11.57 -4.29 -4.84
C ALA A 83 -11.51 -5.81 -4.96
N PHE A 84 -12.06 -6.54 -3.99
CA PHE A 84 -12.18 -8.00 -4.08
C PHE A 84 -12.95 -8.44 -5.32
N ALA A 85 -14.10 -7.82 -5.59
CA ALA A 85 -14.90 -8.16 -6.77
C ALA A 85 -14.20 -7.84 -8.09
N ALA A 86 -13.37 -6.80 -8.14
CA ALA A 86 -12.58 -6.46 -9.32
C ALA A 86 -11.42 -7.45 -9.52
N VAL A 87 -10.65 -7.74 -8.47
CA VAL A 87 -9.53 -8.70 -8.53
C VAL A 87 -10.01 -10.11 -8.84
N GLN A 88 -11.18 -10.52 -8.34
CA GLN A 88 -11.79 -11.80 -8.67
C GLN A 88 -12.15 -11.94 -10.15
N ARG A 89 -12.51 -10.85 -10.84
CA ARG A 89 -12.76 -10.89 -12.29
C ARG A 89 -11.47 -11.08 -13.08
N ASP A 90 -10.35 -10.55 -12.59
CA ASP A 90 -9.06 -10.51 -13.29
C ASP A 90 -8.02 -11.50 -12.72
N LEU A 91 -8.44 -12.64 -12.18
CA LEU A 91 -7.56 -13.63 -11.53
C LEU A 91 -6.43 -14.16 -12.44
N LEU A 92 -6.66 -14.20 -13.74
CA LEU A 92 -5.71 -14.73 -14.74
C LEU A 92 -4.74 -13.68 -15.28
N LYS A 93 -4.80 -12.43 -14.78
CA LYS A 93 -3.91 -11.37 -15.24
C LYS A 93 -2.47 -11.68 -14.84
N SER A 94 -1.59 -11.82 -15.84
CA SER A 94 -0.15 -11.84 -15.62
C SER A 94 0.34 -10.42 -15.32
N SER A 95 1.09 -10.26 -14.23
CA SER A 95 1.64 -8.98 -13.81
C SER A 95 3.08 -9.16 -13.34
N THR A 96 4.00 -8.33 -13.83
CA THR A 96 5.38 -8.29 -13.34
C THR A 96 5.42 -7.46 -12.05
N PRO A 97 5.75 -8.05 -10.88
CA PRO A 97 5.77 -7.32 -9.62
C PRO A 97 6.92 -6.31 -9.56
N LEU A 98 6.70 -5.18 -8.88
CA LEU A 98 7.72 -4.12 -8.70
C LEU A 98 8.92 -4.61 -7.87
N PHE A 99 8.64 -5.41 -6.85
CA PHE A 99 9.64 -6.08 -6.04
C PHE A 99 9.22 -7.54 -5.89
N ARG A 100 10.17 -8.45 -6.05
CA ARG A 100 9.98 -9.84 -5.66
C ARG A 100 10.21 -9.89 -4.16
N GLU A 101 9.18 -10.19 -3.37
CA GLU A 101 9.42 -10.59 -1.98
C GLU A 101 10.34 -11.81 -2.04
N GLU A 102 11.58 -11.65 -1.56
CA GLU A 102 12.45 -12.78 -1.30
C GLU A 102 11.75 -13.59 -0.21
N THR A 103 11.03 -14.64 -0.60
CA THR A 103 10.59 -15.66 0.33
C THR A 103 11.87 -16.13 1.02
N LYS A 104 12.03 -15.80 2.31
CA LYS A 104 13.12 -16.33 3.13
C LYS A 104 13.02 -17.85 3.03
N LYS A 105 13.83 -18.46 2.15
CA LYS A 105 14.05 -19.90 2.19
C LYS A 105 14.61 -20.15 3.58
N VAL A 106 13.92 -20.95 4.37
CA VAL A 106 14.50 -21.52 5.59
C VAL A 106 15.80 -22.18 5.16
N PRO A 107 16.97 -21.77 5.70
CA PRO A 107 18.24 -22.21 5.15
C PRO A 107 18.48 -23.68 5.52
N SER A 108 18.29 -24.57 4.53
CA SER A 108 19.00 -25.85 4.50
C SER A 108 20.46 -25.54 4.16
N SER A 109 21.26 -25.41 5.23
CA SER A 109 22.69 -25.74 5.33
C SER A 109 23.61 -25.44 4.13
N VAL A 110 24.52 -24.47 4.38
CA VAL A 110 25.97 -24.49 4.06
C VAL A 110 26.38 -24.47 2.57
N ALA A 111 26.93 -23.33 2.14
CA ALA A 111 28.31 -23.25 1.63
C ALA A 111 28.69 -21.79 1.35
N GLN A 112 29.81 -21.37 1.94
CA GLN A 112 30.50 -20.10 1.76
C GLN A 112 31.13 -20.03 0.36
N THR A 113 31.29 -18.82 -0.19
CA THR A 113 32.61 -18.25 -0.52
C THR A 113 32.47 -16.84 -1.10
N GLU A 114 33.55 -16.09 -0.91
CA GLU A 114 33.72 -14.66 -0.85
C GLU A 114 33.91 -13.98 -2.23
N GLY A 115 33.75 -12.65 -2.22
CA GLY A 115 34.60 -11.75 -3.00
C GLY A 115 34.12 -11.33 -4.39
N SER A 116 33.75 -10.06 -4.56
CA SER A 116 34.50 -9.08 -5.37
C SER A 116 33.66 -7.86 -5.78
N THR A 117 34.34 -6.72 -5.69
CA THR A 117 33.98 -5.34 -6.02
C THR A 117 33.49 -5.14 -7.45
N ALA A 118 32.44 -4.33 -7.66
CA ALA A 118 32.29 -3.51 -8.86
C ALA A 118 31.29 -2.36 -8.65
N GLU A 119 31.79 -1.13 -8.80
CA GLU A 119 31.04 0.10 -8.98
C GLU A 119 30.01 -0.02 -10.12
N ASN A 120 28.83 0.60 -10.01
CA ASN A 120 28.13 1.02 -11.22
C ASN A 120 27.25 2.27 -11.05
N LYS A 121 27.86 3.39 -11.44
CA LYS A 121 27.32 4.56 -12.15
C LYS A 121 25.84 4.92 -11.97
N GLN A 122 25.66 6.03 -11.25
CA GLN A 122 24.76 7.15 -11.54
C GLN A 122 23.94 7.02 -12.84
N SER A 123 22.67 6.64 -12.74
CA SER A 123 21.69 6.85 -13.82
C SER A 123 20.88 8.10 -13.50
N SER A 124 21.42 9.25 -13.88
CA SER A 124 20.76 10.54 -13.85
C SER A 124 19.56 10.51 -14.81
N LYS A 125 18.35 10.30 -14.31
CA LYS A 125 17.13 10.56 -15.09
C LYS A 125 16.54 11.90 -14.64
N ASN A 126 16.76 12.91 -15.47
CA ASN A 126 16.09 14.21 -15.40
C ASN A 126 14.58 13.99 -15.53
N TYR A 127 13.85 14.21 -14.44
CA TYR A 127 12.40 14.31 -14.51
C TYR A 127 11.99 15.78 -14.48
N ASN A 128 11.57 16.28 -15.64
CA ASN A 128 10.93 17.58 -15.77
C ASN A 128 9.43 17.43 -15.44
N TRP A 129 9.08 17.59 -14.17
CA TRP A 129 7.68 17.62 -13.75
C TRP A 129 7.18 19.07 -13.72
N LYS A 130 6.34 19.45 -14.69
CA LYS A 130 5.56 20.68 -14.59
C LYS A 130 4.51 20.49 -13.50
N HIS A 131 4.80 21.01 -12.31
CA HIS A 131 3.82 21.16 -11.24
C HIS A 131 2.75 22.18 -11.67
N GLY A 132 1.50 21.74 -11.73
CA GLY A 132 0.37 22.61 -11.98
C GLY A 132 -0.89 22.05 -11.32
N GLN A 133 -1.32 22.73 -10.26
CA GLN A 133 -2.66 22.67 -9.66
C GLN A 133 -2.92 21.56 -8.62
N TYR A 134 -2.12 21.57 -7.56
CA TYR A 134 -2.57 21.05 -6.26
C TYR A 134 -3.42 22.12 -5.55
N TYR A 135 -4.57 21.70 -5.02
CA TYR A 135 -5.47 22.45 -4.13
C TYR A 135 -6.27 23.61 -4.75
N ARG A 136 -7.40 23.31 -5.40
CA ARG A 136 -8.48 24.30 -5.53
C ARG A 136 -9.19 24.44 -4.17
N LEU A 137 -8.66 25.33 -3.34
CA LEU A 137 -9.44 26.09 -2.37
C LEU A 137 -10.57 26.82 -3.11
N GLY A 138 -11.78 26.80 -2.56
CA GLY A 138 -12.84 27.76 -2.93
C GLY A 138 -14.15 27.17 -3.47
N SER A 139 -15.10 26.97 -2.58
CA SER A 139 -16.53 27.25 -2.81
C SER A 139 -17.05 27.74 -1.46
N SER A 140 -17.00 29.03 -1.13
CA SER A 140 -17.86 30.11 -1.63
C SER A 140 -19.33 29.72 -1.68
N ARG A 141 -20.05 29.99 -0.60
CA ARG A 141 -21.44 30.47 -0.54
C ARG A 141 -21.49 31.38 0.71
N LYS A 142 -21.35 32.70 0.52
CA LYS A 142 -22.43 33.69 0.38
C LYS A 142 -23.46 33.57 1.51
#